data_AF-A0A7V9ZE45-F1
#
_entry.id   AF-A0A7V9ZE45-F1
#
_cell.length_a   1.000
_cell.length_b   1.000
_cell.length_c   1.000
_cell.angle_alpha   90.00
_cell.angle_beta   90.00
_cell.angle_gamma   90.00
#
_symmetry.space_group_name_H-M   'P 1'
#
loop_
_entity.id
_entity.type
_entity.pdbx_description
1 polymer ?
#
loop_
_entity_poly.entity_id
_entity_poly.type
_entity_poly.pdbx_seq_one_letter_code
_entity_poly.pdbx_strand_id
1 'polypeptide(L)'
;MLGGLFPESIFGRKLNPNAERRLRLSQARAEETTIRAHVDNALMFVDTLAEDLSFDRAIDTYIRVMGIPEPLASTVATRALVSLGRDLVPFRRRAREEGQEDEEIKPRLRLDDAAARQRSVKRA
;
A
#
# COMPACT_ATOMS: atom_id res chain seq x y z
N MET A 1 35.74 42.91 12.90
CA MET A 1 35.59 42.02 11.74
C MET A 1 34.87 40.74 12.17
N LEU A 2 33.53 40.70 12.14
CA LEU A 2 32.75 39.51 12.56
C LEU A 2 31.33 39.49 11.91
N GLY A 3 31.23 39.93 10.65
CA GLY A 3 29.93 40.15 9.98
C GLY A 3 29.49 39.08 8.96
N GLY A 4 30.15 37.92 8.88
CA GLY A 4 29.96 36.97 7.77
C GLY A 4 29.53 35.55 8.17
N LEU A 5 29.16 35.29 9.42
CA LEU A 5 28.92 33.94 9.93
C LEU A 5 27.46 33.47 9.86
N PHE A 6 26.52 34.29 9.38
CA PHE A 6 25.11 33.93 9.26
C PHE A 6 24.59 34.14 7.84
N PRO A 7 23.84 33.19 7.25
CA PRO A 7 23.26 33.34 5.92
C PRO A 7 22.25 34.51 5.90
N GLU A 8 22.31 35.34 4.87
CA GLU A 8 21.54 36.59 4.71
C GLU A 8 20.00 36.41 4.68
N SER A 9 19.48 35.18 4.66
CA SER A 9 18.06 34.95 4.90
C SER A 9 17.80 33.63 5.63
N ILE A 10 17.20 33.74 6.81
CA ILE A 10 16.63 32.61 7.57
C ILE A 10 15.45 31.99 6.82
N PHE A 11 14.83 32.76 5.91
CA PHE A 11 13.74 32.32 5.04
C PHE A 11 14.28 32.01 3.64
N GLY A 12 14.12 30.76 3.20
CA GLY A 12 14.53 30.31 1.87
C GLY A 12 13.82 31.10 0.76
N ARG A 13 14.55 31.46 -0.30
CA ARG A 13 13.96 32.06 -1.50
C ARG A 13 12.89 31.11 -2.06
N LYS A 14 11.76 31.64 -2.52
CA LYS A 14 10.71 30.85 -3.18
C LYS A 14 11.31 30.08 -4.36
N LEU A 15 11.08 28.76 -4.41
CA LEU A 15 11.51 27.92 -5.52
C LEU A 15 10.81 28.37 -6.81
N ASN A 16 11.50 28.23 -7.95
CA ASN A 16 10.83 28.34 -9.25
C ASN A 16 9.73 27.25 -9.34
N PRO A 17 8.54 27.53 -9.92
CA PRO A 17 7.45 26.57 -10.05
C PRO A 17 7.84 25.19 -10.62
N ASN A 18 8.81 25.12 -11.53
CA ASN A 18 9.31 23.84 -12.05
C ASN A 18 10.10 23.07 -10.98
N ALA A 19 10.97 23.74 -10.24
CA ALA A 19 11.71 23.13 -9.14
C ALA A 19 10.77 22.63 -8.03
N GLU A 20 9.73 23.41 -7.70
CA GLU A 20 8.71 23.00 -6.74
C GLU A 20 7.94 21.76 -7.19
N ARG A 21 7.53 21.69 -8.47
CA ARG A 21 6.87 20.48 -9.02
C ARG A 21 7.76 19.25 -8.93
N ARG A 22 9.05 19.37 -9.28
CA ARG A 22 10.01 18.25 -9.19
C ARG A 22 10.22 17.81 -7.75
N LEU A 23 10.30 18.76 -6.81
CA LEU A 23 10.42 18.47 -5.39
C LEU A 23 9.20 17.70 -4.85
N ARG A 24 7.99 18.13 -5.21
CA ARG A 24 6.76 17.42 -4.81
C ARG A 24 6.73 15.99 -5.36
N LEU A 25 7.17 15.78 -6.60
CA LEU A 25 7.28 14.44 -7.18
C LEU A 25 8.32 13.58 -6.46
N SER A 26 9.49 14.13 -6.14
CA SER A 26 10.52 13.37 -5.40
C SER A 26 10.05 13.06 -3.98
N GLN A 27 9.36 13.99 -3.32
CA GLN A 27 8.78 13.80 -2.00
C GLN A 27 7.76 12.66 -2.03
N ALA A 28 6.79 12.69 -2.96
CA ALA A 28 5.79 11.64 -3.08
C ALA A 28 6.41 10.26 -3.34
N ARG A 29 7.48 10.20 -4.15
CA ARG A 29 8.24 8.95 -4.37
C ARG A 29 8.95 8.47 -3.11
N ALA A 30 9.55 9.38 -2.35
CA ALA A 30 10.21 9.04 -1.10
C ALA A 30 9.20 8.50 -0.09
N GLU A 31 8.06 9.16 0.08
CA GLU A 31 6.98 8.72 0.96
C GLU A 31 6.48 7.31 0.59
N GLU A 32 6.22 7.05 -0.69
CA GLU A 32 5.79 5.73 -1.16
C GLU A 32 6.87 4.66 -0.98
N THR A 33 8.15 5.01 -1.17
CA THR A 33 9.27 4.09 -0.97
C THR A 33 9.41 3.73 0.51
N THR A 34 9.28 4.71 1.41
CA THR A 34 9.30 4.49 2.86
C THR A 34 8.15 3.59 3.30
N ILE A 35 6.92 3.81 2.79
CA ILE A 35 5.78 2.94 3.07
C ILE A 35 6.09 1.50 2.64
N ARG A 36 6.57 1.31 1.39
CA ARG A 36 6.90 -0.02 0.87
C ARG A 36 7.93 -0.74 1.74
N ALA A 37 9.02 -0.05 2.08
CA ALA A 37 10.06 -0.62 2.94
C ALA A 37 9.50 -1.07 4.29
N HIS A 38 8.61 -0.27 4.91
CA HIS A 38 7.99 -0.68 6.16
C HIS A 38 7.05 -1.88 6.02
N VAL A 39 6.32 -1.99 4.91
CA VAL A 39 5.45 -3.14 4.63
C VAL A 39 6.30 -4.40 4.45
N ASP A 40 7.35 -4.34 3.64
CA ASP A 40 8.25 -5.48 3.41
C ASP A 40 8.89 -5.95 4.72
N ASN A 41 9.37 -5.01 5.53
CA ASN A 41 9.92 -5.30 6.86
C ASN A 41 8.89 -5.86 7.83
N ALA A 42 7.65 -5.36 7.80
CA ALA A 42 6.58 -5.88 8.65
C ALA A 42 6.25 -7.33 8.28
N LEU A 43 6.18 -7.66 6.99
CA LEU A 43 5.94 -9.03 6.51
C LEU A 43 7.07 -9.98 6.93
N MET A 44 8.33 -9.55 6.78
CA MET A 44 9.48 -10.30 7.29
C MET A 44 9.39 -10.52 8.80
N PHE A 45 8.93 -9.52 9.56
CA PHE A 45 8.73 -9.62 11.00
C PHE A 45 7.60 -10.60 11.37
N VAL A 46 6.49 -10.59 10.63
CA VAL A 46 5.41 -11.58 10.77
C VAL A 46 5.95 -12.99 10.52
N ASP A 47 6.64 -13.21 9.41
CA ASP A 47 7.18 -14.52 9.05
C ASP A 47 8.17 -15.04 10.10
N THR A 48 9.01 -14.15 10.63
CA THR A 48 10.02 -14.50 11.65
C THR A 48 9.37 -14.92 12.98
N LEU A 49 8.19 -14.37 13.31
CA LEU A 49 7.51 -14.60 14.58
C LEU A 49 6.24 -15.45 14.44
N ALA A 50 6.07 -16.16 13.32
CA ALA A 50 4.83 -16.88 13.02
C ALA A 50 4.50 -17.99 14.04
N GLU A 51 5.52 -18.57 14.70
CA GLU A 51 5.33 -19.58 15.75
C GLU A 51 4.96 -18.97 17.11
N ASP A 52 5.33 -17.71 17.36
CA ASP A 52 5.16 -17.03 18.65
C ASP A 52 3.95 -16.09 18.69
N LEU A 53 3.57 -15.50 17.55
CA LEU A 53 2.57 -14.45 17.45
C LEU A 53 1.61 -14.66 16.27
N SER A 54 0.35 -14.25 16.45
CA SER A 54 -0.55 -14.05 15.32
C SER A 54 -0.07 -12.89 14.44
N PHE A 55 -0.39 -12.94 13.14
CA PHE A 55 0.00 -11.89 12.20
C PHE A 55 -0.48 -10.50 12.62
N ASP A 56 -1.71 -10.38 13.14
CA ASP A 56 -2.24 -9.10 13.65
C ASP A 56 -1.36 -8.54 14.77
N ARG A 57 -1.01 -9.38 15.75
CA ARG A 57 -0.20 -8.98 16.90
C ARG A 57 1.24 -8.65 16.49
N ALA A 58 1.78 -9.38 15.51
CA ALA A 58 3.12 -9.13 14.98
C ALA A 58 3.18 -7.79 14.23
N ILE A 59 2.18 -7.46 13.41
CA ILE A 59 2.07 -6.15 12.73
C ILE A 59 1.99 -5.01 13.75
N ASP A 60 1.10 -5.11 14.73
CA ASP A 60 0.94 -4.10 15.79
C ASP A 60 2.25 -3.92 16.59
N THR A 61 2.97 -5.02 16.83
CA THR A 61 4.24 -4.99 17.55
C THR A 61 5.34 -4.34 16.73
N TYR A 62 5.44 -4.67 15.44
CA TYR A 62 6.38 -4.02 14.53
C TYR A 62 6.17 -2.50 14.48
N ILE A 63 4.92 -2.05 14.29
CA ILE A 63 4.58 -0.61 14.24
C ILE A 63 5.01 0.10 15.53
N ARG A 64 4.71 -0.52 16.68
CA ARG A 64 5.06 0.03 18.00
C ARG A 64 6.56 0.11 18.22
N VAL A 65 7.29 -0.98 17.94
CA VAL A 65 8.75 -1.06 18.15
C VAL A 65 9.49 -0.11 17.22
N MET A 66 9.06 -0.01 15.96
CA MET A 66 9.66 0.90 14.98
C MET A 66 9.21 2.36 15.14
N GLY A 67 8.29 2.64 16.08
CA GLY A 67 7.83 3.99 16.38
C GLY A 67 7.18 4.69 15.18
N ILE A 68 6.46 3.94 14.33
CA ILE A 68 5.87 4.48 13.11
C ILE A 68 4.70 5.41 13.50
N PRO A 69 4.74 6.71 13.13
CA PRO A 69 3.70 7.65 13.52
C PRO A 69 2.45 7.50 12.65
N GLU A 70 1.30 7.97 13.14
CA GLU A 70 0.11 8.13 12.30
C GLU A 70 0.26 9.34 11.36
N PRO A 71 -0.32 9.29 10.14
CA PRO A 71 -1.19 8.25 9.57
C PRO A 71 -0.43 7.10 8.86
N LEU A 72 0.91 7.11 8.93
CA LEU A 72 1.76 6.15 8.22
C LEU A 72 1.56 4.74 8.76
N ALA A 73 1.43 4.59 10.08
CA ALA A 73 1.16 3.30 10.75
C ALA A 73 -0.08 2.60 10.18
N SER A 74 -1.22 3.31 10.11
CA SER A 74 -2.46 2.77 9.53
C SER A 74 -2.28 2.32 8.07
N THR A 75 -1.50 3.06 7.29
CA THR A 75 -1.22 2.72 5.89
C THR A 75 -0.37 1.46 5.78
N VAL A 76 0.67 1.34 6.61
CA VAL A 76 1.55 0.16 6.66
C VAL A 76 0.76 -1.08 7.07
N ALA A 77 -0.04 -1.01 8.14
CA ALA A 77 -0.87 -2.12 8.60
C ALA A 77 -1.82 -2.61 7.51
N THR A 78 -2.57 -1.68 6.91
CA THR A 78 -3.54 -2.00 5.85
C THR A 78 -2.86 -2.69 4.66
N ARG A 79 -1.71 -2.18 4.20
CA ARG A 79 -0.99 -2.75 3.06
C ARG A 79 -0.37 -4.11 3.39
N ALA A 80 0.14 -4.31 4.60
CA ALA A 80 0.64 -5.60 5.06
C ALA A 80 -0.48 -6.66 5.07
N LEU A 81 -1.66 -6.33 5.62
CA LEU A 81 -2.83 -7.21 5.61
C LEU A 81 -3.29 -7.55 4.19
N VAL A 82 -3.29 -6.59 3.27
CA VAL A 82 -3.60 -6.85 1.85
C VAL A 82 -2.61 -7.83 1.23
N SER A 83 -1.31 -7.70 1.52
CA SER A 83 -0.29 -8.63 1.04
C SER A 83 -0.49 -10.03 1.61
N LEU A 84 -0.67 -10.17 2.93
CA LEU A 84 -0.96 -11.47 3.57
C LEU A 84 -2.23 -12.13 3.00
N GLY A 85 -3.28 -11.34 2.77
CA GLY A 85 -4.51 -11.81 2.15
C GLY A 85 -4.31 -12.36 0.73
N ARG A 86 -3.41 -11.75 -0.06
CA ARG A 86 -3.06 -12.24 -1.40
C ARG A 86 -2.32 -13.56 -1.38
N ASP A 87 -1.61 -13.91 -0.32
CA ASP A 87 -0.91 -15.20 -0.21
C ASP A 87 -1.84 -16.32 0.26
N LEU A 88 -2.83 -15.98 1.09
CA LEU A 88 -3.85 -16.92 1.58
C LEU A 88 -4.89 -17.32 0.51
N VAL A 89 -5.24 -16.41 -0.41
CA VAL A 89 -6.26 -16.68 -1.46
C VAL A 89 -5.81 -17.74 -2.49
N PRO A 90 -4.56 -17.74 -3.02
CA PRO A 90 -4.02 -18.81 -3.85
C PRO A 90 -3.96 -20.15 -3.15
N PHE A 91 -3.68 -20.17 -1.83
CA PHE A 91 -3.67 -21.42 -1.06
C PHE A 91 -5.09 -22.01 -0.94
N ARG A 92 -6.09 -21.18 -0.60
CA ARG A 92 -7.50 -21.63 -0.55
C ARG A 92 -8.02 -22.06 -1.93
N ARG A 93 -7.60 -21.39 -3.00
CA ARG A 93 -7.97 -21.76 -4.37
C ARG A 93 -7.35 -23.09 -4.79
N ARG A 94 -6.06 -23.33 -4.51
CA ARG A 94 -5.42 -24.63 -4.76
C ARG A 94 -6.03 -25.75 -3.93
N ALA A 95 -6.24 -25.53 -2.63
CA ALA A 95 -6.90 -26.50 -1.76
C ALA A 95 -8.37 -26.77 -2.16
N ARG A 96 -9.06 -25.79 -2.75
CA ARG A 96 -10.38 -26.00 -3.37
C ARG A 96 -10.28 -26.78 -4.66
N GLU A 97 -9.36 -26.42 -5.55
CA GLU A 97 -9.15 -27.09 -6.84
C GLU A 97 -8.71 -28.56 -6.65
N GLU A 98 -7.91 -28.87 -5.62
CA GLU A 98 -7.54 -30.25 -5.22
C GLU A 98 -8.69 -31.03 -4.56
N GLY A 99 -9.75 -30.36 -4.11
CA GLY A 99 -10.95 -30.96 -3.49
C GLY A 99 -12.24 -30.80 -4.30
N GLN A 100 -12.19 -30.20 -5.49
CA GLN A 100 -13.32 -29.89 -6.36
C GLN A 100 -13.00 -30.33 -7.81
N GLU A 101 -12.69 -31.60 -8.01
CA GLU A 101 -12.86 -32.20 -9.35
C GLU A 101 -14.35 -32.38 -9.71
N ASP A 102 -15.26 -32.30 -8.71
CA ASP A 102 -16.70 -32.39 -8.94
C ASP A 102 -17.41 -31.06 -8.59
N GLU A 103 -17.89 -30.39 -9.64
CA GLU A 103 -18.91 -29.32 -9.63
C GLU A 103 -18.57 -27.96 -8.98
N GLU A 104 -17.93 -27.05 -9.74
CA GLU A 104 -18.19 -25.61 -9.56
C GLU A 104 -18.65 -24.99 -10.88
N ILE A 105 -19.96 -25.04 -11.11
CA ILE A 105 -20.66 -24.23 -12.12
C ILE A 105 -20.44 -22.76 -11.74
N LYS A 106 -19.42 -22.11 -12.31
CA LYS A 106 -19.21 -20.68 -12.14
C LYS A 106 -20.42 -19.93 -12.73
N PRO A 107 -21.13 -19.07 -11.97
CA PRO A 107 -22.24 -18.31 -12.50
C PRO A 107 -21.74 -17.35 -13.58
N ARG A 108 -22.44 -17.32 -14.73
CA ARG A 108 -22.10 -16.45 -15.87
C ARG A 108 -22.11 -14.98 -15.43
N LEU A 109 -20.93 -14.36 -15.42
CA LEU A 109 -20.77 -12.94 -15.15
C LEU A 109 -21.42 -12.15 -16.30
N ARG A 110 -22.56 -11.52 -16.05
CA ARG A 110 -23.29 -10.66 -17.02
C ARG A 110 -22.59 -9.30 -17.16
N LEU A 111 -21.41 -9.27 -17.80
CA LEU A 111 -20.74 -8.02 -18.16
C LEU A 111 -21.28 -7.44 -19.48
N ASP A 112 -21.81 -8.28 -20.37
CA ASP A 112 -22.29 -7.85 -21.69
C ASP A 112 -23.60 -7.05 -21.62
N ASP A 113 -24.42 -7.27 -20.58
CA ASP A 113 -25.72 -6.58 -20.41
C ASP A 113 -25.57 -5.09 -20.05
N ALA A 114 -24.47 -4.71 -19.38
CA ALA A 114 -24.21 -3.32 -18.99
C ALA A 114 -23.80 -2.45 -20.20
N ALA A 115 -23.06 -3.02 -21.15
CA ALA A 115 -22.62 -2.32 -22.36
C ALA A 115 -23.74 -2.12 -23.39
N ALA A 116 -24.82 -2.92 -23.32
CA ALA A 116 -26.00 -2.77 -24.18
C ALA A 116 -26.88 -1.59 -23.74
N ARG A 117 -27.07 -1.38 -22.42
CA ARG A 117 -27.89 -0.27 -21.88
C ARG A 117 -27.32 1.12 -22.18
N GLN A 118 -26.00 1.28 -22.19
CA GLN A 118 -25.38 2.58 -22.50
C GLN A 118 -25.48 2.96 -24.00
N ARG A 119 -25.63 1.97 -24.89
CA ARG A 119 -25.72 2.21 -26.34
C ARG A 119 -27.12 2.59 -26.80
N SER A 120 -28.18 2.17 -26.10
CA SER A 120 -29.55 2.57 -26.41
C SER A 120 -29.90 3.98 -25.94
N VAL A 121 -29.30 4.45 -24.83
CA VAL A 121 -29.57 5.79 -24.28
C VAL A 121 -28.97 6.93 -25.14
N LYS A 122 -27.94 6.64 -25.96
CA LYS A 122 -27.32 7.63 -26.86
C LYS A 122 -27.97 7.72 -28.25
N ARG A 123 -29.03 6.95 -28.51
CA ARG A 123 -29.81 7.02 -29.76
C ARG A 123 -31.27 7.31 -29.40
N ALA A 124 -31.52 8.52 -28.93
CA ALA A 124 -32.83 9.14 -28.85
C ALA A 124 -32.67 10.62 -29.19
#